data_AF-A0A3N1GLX4-F1
#
_entry.id   AF-A0A3N1GLX4-F1
#
_cell.length_a   1.000
_cell.length_b   1.000
_cell.length_c   1.000
_cell.angle_alpha   90.00
_cell.angle_beta   90.00
_cell.angle_gamma   90.00
#
_symmetry.space_group_name_H-M   'P 1'
#
loop_
_entity.id
_entity.type
_entity.pdbx_description
1 polymer ?
#
loop_
_entity_poly.entity_id
_entity_poly.type
_entity_poly.pdbx_seq_one_letter_code
_entity_poly.pdbx_strand_id
1 'polypeptide(L)'
;MTTTAELRRRWPAVRREPAVLTVAMLASYTVDPIVPYLGVGLHDVGLTAAPTVGPFNQIVQQCLDDDGEVARLAPDVLVVAPRFEELWSRAPLAGSPDPETYARDLLFLADTALGAAERWRSCLVFVLPAVPETRPYGVADHGSPHGAEAVAATVRQALRRRLSGHPNVYLADCEAAVRTVGSRHAHHPALFRFAKVPYTDDVFAELAGQITRLLRLRYAPPRSGIVIDADSLLAGTEAGSESLQPVLTELRRTGARVALRGTVDRGELWAAVRSALSDDWMELVDDVVLDERPVEEQLRDVASVLGLAAEQMVVLTAAEPLARQLASRALRLADSTDLWPAQVAAAGLYDSLPPAVDNQDGGMEIAAAQPSRSLSVEEYIAGLDVRVQWRAADQEAVPEVLEMLLRTKDFALGGTHTEQALGEAIADRSTEILLADVRDRLGDYGLGAAVRLRYDGRECVVDLLLVSCPVLGKGVEDEVMSRILRLAADHGCQRVTFRYMDTGRNGLVLSYLREKISADPASGITVRMERHV
;
A
#
# COMPACT_ATOMS: atom_id res chain seq x y z
N MET A 1 0.88 -23.36 -2.77
CA MET A 1 0.69 -21.89 -2.68
C MET A 1 1.10 -21.30 -4.01
N THR A 2 0.28 -20.40 -4.57
CA THR A 2 0.60 -19.69 -5.81
C THR A 2 1.79 -18.77 -5.57
N THR A 3 2.79 -18.82 -6.43
CA THR A 3 3.99 -17.96 -6.31
C THR A 3 3.67 -16.51 -6.68
N THR A 4 4.44 -15.56 -6.17
CA THR A 4 4.34 -14.13 -6.57
C THR A 4 4.51 -13.95 -8.08
N ALA A 5 5.39 -14.73 -8.71
CA ALA A 5 5.57 -14.76 -10.16
C ALA A 5 4.30 -15.19 -10.91
N GLU A 6 3.59 -16.22 -10.43
CA GLU A 6 2.33 -16.69 -11.03
C GLU A 6 1.22 -15.66 -10.89
N LEU A 7 1.06 -15.04 -9.72
CA LEU A 7 0.08 -13.96 -9.50
C LEU A 7 0.32 -12.80 -10.48
N ARG A 8 1.57 -12.36 -10.64
CA ARG A 8 1.92 -11.31 -11.60
C ARG A 8 1.60 -11.68 -13.04
N ARG A 9 1.78 -12.93 -13.45
CA ARG A 9 1.46 -13.39 -14.82
C ARG A 9 -0.04 -13.35 -15.11
N ARG A 10 -0.89 -13.50 -14.09
CA ARG A 10 -2.36 -13.44 -14.22
C ARG A 10 -2.90 -12.02 -14.35
N TRP A 11 -2.23 -11.04 -13.73
CA TRP A 11 -2.71 -9.65 -13.68
C TRP A 11 -3.08 -9.02 -15.03
N PRO A 12 -2.32 -9.17 -16.13
CA PRO A 12 -2.69 -8.59 -17.42
C PRO A 12 -4.03 -9.07 -17.98
N ALA A 13 -4.45 -10.29 -17.64
CA ALA A 13 -5.76 -10.82 -18.01
C ALA A 13 -6.85 -10.24 -17.10
N VAL A 14 -6.64 -10.34 -15.79
CA VAL A 14 -7.58 -9.88 -14.75
C VAL A 14 -7.90 -8.39 -14.90
N ARG A 15 -6.89 -7.53 -15.12
CA ARG A 15 -7.08 -6.07 -15.19
C ARG A 15 -7.95 -5.58 -16.36
N ARG A 16 -8.26 -6.45 -17.33
CA ARG A 16 -9.12 -6.11 -18.48
C ARG A 16 -10.59 -6.37 -18.19
N GLU A 17 -10.89 -7.10 -17.13
CA GLU A 17 -12.25 -7.37 -16.72
C GLU A 17 -12.89 -6.11 -16.09
N PRO A 18 -14.20 -5.90 -16.26
CA PRO A 18 -14.89 -4.78 -15.65
C PRO A 18 -14.75 -4.81 -14.12
N ALA A 19 -14.28 -3.71 -13.55
CA ALA A 19 -14.18 -3.56 -12.10
C ALA A 19 -15.58 -3.40 -11.48
N VAL A 20 -15.83 -4.15 -10.41
CA VAL A 20 -16.99 -3.97 -9.52
C VAL A 20 -16.64 -3.13 -8.29
N LEU A 21 -15.35 -2.94 -8.01
CA LEU A 21 -14.82 -2.06 -6.97
C LEU A 21 -13.76 -1.10 -7.52
N THR A 22 -13.89 0.17 -7.17
CA THR A 22 -12.86 1.19 -7.40
C THR A 22 -11.99 1.32 -6.16
N VAL A 23 -10.68 1.07 -6.31
CA VAL A 23 -9.73 1.10 -5.19
C VAL A 23 -8.69 2.18 -5.48
N ALA A 24 -8.56 3.17 -4.59
CA ALA A 24 -7.49 4.15 -4.63
C ALA A 24 -6.46 3.88 -3.53
N MET A 25 -5.17 4.06 -3.83
CA MET A 25 -4.08 3.82 -2.89
C MET A 25 -3.21 5.06 -2.74
N LEU A 26 -3.05 5.52 -1.50
CA LEU A 26 -2.16 6.63 -1.13
C LEU A 26 -1.07 6.10 -0.21
N ALA A 27 0.20 6.34 -0.53
CA ALA A 27 1.32 5.83 0.24
C ALA A 27 2.45 6.86 0.38
N SER A 28 3.24 6.74 1.47
CA SER A 28 4.46 7.54 1.64
C SER A 28 5.64 7.01 0.82
N TYR A 29 5.48 5.83 0.23
CA TYR A 29 6.49 5.13 -0.56
C TYR A 29 5.88 4.61 -1.87
N THR A 30 6.71 4.09 -2.78
CA THR A 30 6.23 3.55 -4.07
C THR A 30 5.55 2.20 -3.85
N VAL A 31 4.22 2.21 -3.89
CA VAL A 31 3.35 1.07 -3.54
C VAL A 31 2.86 0.30 -4.77
N ASP A 32 3.13 0.78 -5.99
CA ASP A 32 2.76 0.16 -7.27
C ASP A 32 2.97 -1.36 -7.36
N PRO A 33 4.05 -1.95 -6.81
CA PRO A 33 4.24 -3.40 -6.88
C PRO A 33 3.11 -4.22 -6.23
N ILE A 34 2.29 -3.63 -5.35
CA ILE A 34 1.15 -4.31 -4.72
C ILE A 34 -0.01 -4.57 -5.69
N VAL A 35 -0.17 -3.73 -6.72
CA VAL A 35 -1.36 -3.69 -7.58
C VAL A 35 -1.69 -5.05 -8.21
N PRO A 36 -0.72 -5.79 -8.80
CA PRO A 36 -0.99 -7.11 -9.37
C PRO A 36 -1.51 -8.12 -8.34
N TYR A 37 -0.98 -8.08 -7.11
CA TYR A 37 -1.35 -9.03 -6.06
C TYR A 37 -2.72 -8.72 -5.49
N LEU A 38 -3.02 -7.44 -5.25
CA LEU A 38 -4.33 -7.01 -4.76
C LEU A 38 -5.41 -7.25 -5.82
N GLY A 39 -5.15 -6.88 -7.07
CA GLY A 39 -6.10 -7.07 -8.16
C GLY A 39 -6.44 -8.54 -8.41
N VAL A 40 -5.44 -9.43 -8.43
CA VAL A 40 -5.67 -10.88 -8.56
C VAL A 40 -6.35 -11.46 -7.33
N GLY A 41 -5.93 -11.07 -6.12
CA GLY A 41 -6.55 -11.54 -4.88
C GLY A 41 -8.04 -11.17 -4.80
N LEU A 42 -8.38 -9.94 -5.16
CA LEU A 42 -9.76 -9.47 -5.21
C LEU A 42 -10.59 -10.17 -6.29
N HIS A 43 -10.03 -10.37 -7.48
CA HIS A 43 -10.67 -11.18 -8.53
C HIS A 43 -10.99 -12.60 -8.04
N ASP A 44 -10.07 -13.26 -7.33
CA ASP A 44 -10.24 -14.64 -6.86
C ASP A 44 -11.34 -14.81 -5.81
N VAL A 45 -11.76 -13.71 -5.16
CA VAL A 45 -12.89 -13.67 -4.24
C VAL A 45 -14.15 -13.03 -4.84
N GLY A 46 -14.17 -12.80 -6.16
CA GLY A 46 -15.32 -12.24 -6.89
C GLY A 46 -15.50 -10.73 -6.75
N LEU A 47 -14.45 -10.02 -6.33
CA LEU A 47 -14.44 -8.56 -6.08
C LEU A 47 -13.54 -7.83 -7.08
N THR A 48 -13.61 -8.17 -8.38
CA THR A 48 -12.76 -7.58 -9.43
C THR A 48 -12.63 -6.08 -9.28
N ALA A 49 -11.39 -5.58 -9.20
CA ALA A 49 -11.10 -4.20 -8.89
C ALA A 49 -10.13 -3.58 -9.90
N ALA A 50 -10.15 -2.26 -9.98
CA ALA A 50 -9.16 -1.46 -10.68
C ALA A 50 -8.35 -0.62 -9.68
N PRO A 51 -7.31 -1.19 -9.03
CA PRO A 51 -6.49 -0.43 -8.09
C PRO A 51 -5.72 0.67 -8.82
N THR A 52 -5.86 1.89 -8.33
CA THR A 52 -5.18 3.08 -8.82
C THR A 52 -4.29 3.63 -7.71
N VAL A 53 -3.03 3.93 -8.03
CA VAL A 53 -2.07 4.48 -7.08
C VAL A 53 -1.99 5.98 -7.30
N GLY A 54 -2.22 6.75 -6.24
CA GLY A 54 -2.08 8.20 -6.26
C GLY A 54 -0.60 8.64 -6.16
N PRO A 55 -0.34 9.95 -6.09
CA PRO A 55 1.00 10.49 -6.17
C PRO A 55 1.86 10.09 -4.96
N PHE A 56 3.16 9.89 -5.22
CA PHE A 56 4.14 9.51 -4.22
C PHE A 56 4.18 10.51 -3.05
N ASN A 57 4.02 10.01 -1.82
CA ASN A 57 4.18 10.79 -0.59
C ASN A 57 3.28 12.04 -0.50
N GLN A 58 2.07 11.96 -1.05
CA GLN A 58 1.07 13.02 -1.01
C GLN A 58 -0.23 12.60 -0.29
N ILE A 59 -0.15 11.71 0.69
CA ILE A 59 -1.34 11.19 1.39
C ILE A 59 -2.21 12.33 1.93
N VAL A 60 -1.62 13.27 2.67
CA VAL A 60 -2.37 14.37 3.29
C VAL A 60 -2.95 15.29 2.23
N GLN A 61 -2.15 15.71 1.25
CA GLN A 61 -2.57 16.61 0.19
C GLN A 61 -3.76 16.04 -0.58
N GLN A 62 -3.69 14.78 -1.01
CA GLN A 62 -4.77 14.12 -1.74
C GLN A 62 -6.03 13.93 -0.89
N CYS A 63 -5.88 13.69 0.41
CA CYS A 63 -7.01 13.57 1.33
C CYS A 63 -7.63 14.93 1.73
N LEU A 64 -6.95 16.05 1.50
CA LEU A 64 -7.49 17.41 1.71
C LEU A 64 -8.09 17.99 0.42
N ASP A 65 -7.64 17.53 -0.75
CA ASP A 65 -8.12 17.99 -2.05
C ASP A 65 -9.36 17.19 -2.52
N ASP A 66 -10.55 17.69 -2.18
CA ASP A 66 -11.83 17.08 -2.58
C ASP A 66 -12.13 17.22 -4.08
N ASP A 67 -11.38 18.06 -4.81
CA ASP A 67 -11.47 18.18 -6.27
C ASP A 67 -10.30 17.46 -6.96
N GLY A 68 -9.41 16.81 -6.21
CA GLY A 68 -8.16 16.19 -6.68
C GLY A 68 -8.37 14.95 -7.54
N GLU A 69 -7.27 14.41 -8.08
CA GLU A 69 -7.34 13.22 -8.95
C GLU A 69 -7.93 12.00 -8.25
N VAL A 70 -7.57 11.77 -6.99
CA VAL A 70 -8.06 10.63 -6.21
C VAL A 70 -9.53 10.82 -5.80
N ALA A 71 -9.91 12.03 -5.39
CA ALA A 71 -11.30 12.34 -5.07
C ALA A 71 -12.23 12.14 -6.27
N ARG A 72 -11.80 12.58 -7.47
CA ARG A 72 -12.56 12.40 -8.72
C ARG A 72 -12.72 10.95 -9.17
N LEU A 73 -11.89 10.03 -8.68
CA LEU A 73 -12.11 8.59 -8.89
C LEU A 73 -13.34 8.07 -8.14
N ALA A 74 -13.81 8.81 -7.12
CA ALA A 74 -14.88 8.40 -6.21
C ALA A 74 -14.71 6.96 -5.71
N PRO A 75 -13.57 6.65 -5.03
CA PRO A 75 -13.21 5.27 -4.73
C PRO A 75 -14.17 4.62 -3.72
N ASP A 76 -14.59 3.39 -4.00
CA ASP A 76 -15.30 2.54 -3.02
C ASP A 76 -14.39 2.18 -1.83
N VAL A 77 -13.08 2.06 -2.11
CA VAL A 77 -12.05 1.75 -1.12
C VAL A 77 -10.89 2.72 -1.23
N LEU A 78 -10.56 3.38 -0.12
CA LEU A 78 -9.34 4.17 0.04
C LEU A 78 -8.35 3.37 0.89
N VAL A 79 -7.22 2.98 0.31
CA VAL A 79 -6.11 2.34 1.01
C VAL A 79 -5.05 3.40 1.33
N VAL A 80 -4.69 3.54 2.61
CA VAL A 80 -3.66 4.50 3.05
C VAL A 80 -2.51 3.75 3.70
N ALA A 81 -1.32 3.89 3.14
CA ALA A 81 -0.12 3.14 3.54
C ALA A 81 1.07 4.07 3.85
N PRO A 82 1.11 4.66 5.05
CA PRO A 82 2.29 5.37 5.51
C PRO A 82 3.39 4.38 5.94
N ARG A 83 4.62 4.87 5.99
CA ARG A 83 5.78 4.18 6.54
C ARG A 83 6.52 5.12 7.47
N PHE A 84 7.07 4.58 8.56
CA PHE A 84 7.72 5.39 9.56
C PHE A 84 8.91 6.15 8.98
N GLU A 85 9.75 5.52 8.18
CA GLU A 85 11.03 6.08 7.73
C GLU A 85 10.89 7.39 6.93
N GLU A 86 9.81 7.58 6.17
CA GLU A 86 9.56 8.84 5.47
C GLU A 86 9.07 9.97 6.39
N LEU A 87 8.58 9.64 7.59
CA LEU A 87 8.23 10.60 8.64
C LEU A 87 9.38 10.76 9.65
N TRP A 88 10.15 9.68 9.88
CA TRP A 88 11.30 9.52 10.78
C TRP A 88 12.57 10.20 10.30
N SER A 89 12.57 10.75 9.09
CA SER A 89 13.75 11.42 8.54
C SER A 89 14.19 12.69 9.29
N ARG A 90 13.49 13.10 10.36
CA ARG A 90 14.02 14.01 11.39
C ARG A 90 15.18 13.36 12.15
N ALA A 91 16.37 13.49 11.56
CA ALA A 91 17.72 13.26 12.08
C ALA A 91 18.21 11.78 12.15
N PRO A 92 19.35 11.46 11.50
CA PRO A 92 20.12 10.28 11.80
C PRO A 92 20.89 10.46 13.12
N LEU A 93 20.84 9.45 13.99
CA LEU A 93 21.94 9.00 14.86
C LEU A 93 22.46 9.89 16.02
N ALA A 94 21.83 11.02 16.40
CA ALA A 94 22.30 11.80 17.56
C ALA A 94 21.23 12.31 18.56
N GLY A 95 19.93 12.16 18.27
CA GLY A 95 18.86 12.56 19.19
C GLY A 95 17.79 11.47 19.23
N SER A 96 17.28 11.16 20.43
CA SER A 96 16.17 10.22 20.51
C SER A 96 14.97 10.81 19.77
N PRO A 97 14.31 10.05 18.89
CA PRO A 97 13.07 10.48 18.24
C PRO A 97 12.08 10.87 19.33
N ASP A 98 11.55 12.10 19.30
CA ASP A 98 10.47 12.51 20.20
C ASP A 98 9.21 11.71 19.82
N PRO A 99 8.80 10.70 20.61
CA PRO A 99 7.72 9.81 20.24
C PRO A 99 6.39 10.55 20.07
N GLU A 100 6.22 11.66 20.81
CA GLU A 100 5.00 12.47 20.76
C GLU A 100 4.87 13.20 19.42
N THR A 101 5.96 13.76 18.90
CA THR A 101 5.96 14.40 17.58
C THR A 101 5.63 13.40 16.48
N TYR A 102 6.25 12.20 16.51
CA TYR A 102 5.96 11.14 15.54
C TYR A 102 4.52 10.65 15.58
N ALA A 103 4.01 10.42 16.80
CA ALA A 103 2.63 10.05 16.99
C ALA A 103 1.69 11.13 16.45
N ARG A 104 1.97 12.41 16.74
CA ARG A 104 1.15 13.53 16.29
C ARG A 104 1.05 13.60 14.77
N ASP A 105 2.17 13.48 14.05
CA ASP A 105 2.18 13.55 12.59
C ASP A 105 1.44 12.37 11.94
N LEU A 106 1.63 11.15 12.45
CA LEU A 106 0.91 9.97 11.95
C LEU A 106 -0.58 9.99 12.29
N LEU A 107 -0.95 10.45 13.49
CA LEU A 107 -2.35 10.61 13.88
C LEU A 107 -3.03 11.69 13.06
N PHE A 108 -2.34 12.80 12.77
CA PHE A 108 -2.86 13.83 11.85
C PHE A 108 -3.12 13.26 10.45
N LEU A 109 -2.19 12.48 9.90
CA LEU A 109 -2.36 11.80 8.62
C LEU A 109 -3.56 10.83 8.66
N ALA A 110 -3.67 10.02 9.71
CA ALA A 110 -4.78 9.09 9.88
C ALA A 110 -6.13 9.80 9.99
N ASP A 111 -6.19 10.91 10.72
CA ASP A 111 -7.40 11.73 10.86
C ASP A 111 -7.80 12.40 9.55
N THR A 112 -6.81 12.84 8.77
CA THR A 112 -7.04 13.40 7.44
C THR A 112 -7.58 12.33 6.48
N ALA A 113 -6.99 11.13 6.47
CA ALA A 113 -7.47 10.00 5.68
C ALA A 113 -8.88 9.55 6.08
N LEU A 114 -9.17 9.51 7.39
CA LEU A 114 -10.50 9.22 7.91
C LEU A 114 -11.51 10.29 7.46
N GLY A 115 -11.16 11.56 7.57
CA GLY A 115 -12.00 12.66 7.10
C GLY A 115 -12.29 12.57 5.61
N ALA A 116 -11.30 12.24 4.77
CA ALA A 116 -11.49 12.02 3.34
C ALA A 116 -12.43 10.85 3.07
N ALA A 117 -12.21 9.70 3.71
CA ALA A 117 -13.08 8.53 3.57
C ALA A 117 -14.54 8.82 3.98
N GLU A 118 -14.76 9.59 5.05
CA GLU A 118 -16.09 10.05 5.45
C GLU A 118 -16.75 10.93 4.37
N ARG A 119 -16.02 11.92 3.83
CA ARG A 119 -16.54 12.84 2.79
C ARG A 119 -16.83 12.13 1.48
N TRP A 120 -15.94 11.25 1.06
CA TRP A 120 -16.04 10.49 -0.18
C TRP A 120 -16.93 9.24 -0.06
N ARG A 121 -17.37 8.90 1.16
CA ARG A 121 -18.14 7.69 1.50
C ARG A 121 -17.40 6.39 1.16
N SER A 122 -16.08 6.42 1.22
CA SER A 122 -15.20 5.29 0.94
C SER A 122 -15.02 4.39 2.17
N CYS A 123 -14.80 3.11 1.94
CA CYS A 123 -14.23 2.21 2.93
C CYS A 123 -12.74 2.52 3.11
N LEU A 124 -12.31 2.85 4.33
CA LEU A 124 -10.88 3.10 4.62
C LEU A 124 -10.19 1.80 5.02
N VAL A 125 -9.12 1.45 4.32
CA VAL A 125 -8.15 0.44 4.78
C VAL A 125 -6.85 1.15 5.12
N PHE A 126 -6.59 1.35 6.41
CA PHE A 126 -5.37 1.97 6.87
C PHE A 126 -4.31 0.90 7.17
N VAL A 127 -3.16 0.99 6.52
CA VAL A 127 -2.04 0.07 6.75
C VAL A 127 -1.21 0.59 7.92
N LEU A 128 -1.15 -0.18 9.00
CA LEU A 128 -0.26 0.11 10.11
C LEU A 128 1.20 -0.04 9.64
N PRO A 129 2.05 0.99 9.82
CA PRO A 129 3.41 0.99 9.30
C PRO A 129 4.26 -0.10 9.95
N ALA A 130 5.13 -0.76 9.16
CA ALA A 130 6.09 -1.73 9.69
C ALA A 130 7.10 -1.04 10.60
N VAL A 131 7.61 -1.74 11.61
CA VAL A 131 8.60 -1.20 12.54
C VAL A 131 9.89 -0.92 11.75
N PRO A 132 10.50 0.28 11.88
CA PRO A 132 11.75 0.58 11.17
C PRO A 132 12.82 -0.48 11.45
N GLU A 133 13.75 -0.73 10.53
CA GLU A 133 14.90 -1.63 10.80
C GLU A 133 16.07 -0.92 11.48
N THR A 134 16.16 0.40 11.34
CA THR A 134 17.27 1.16 11.91
C THR A 134 17.13 1.20 13.42
N ARG A 135 18.19 0.79 14.13
CA ARG A 135 18.29 0.80 15.60
C ARG A 135 19.36 1.80 16.02
N PRO A 136 19.01 3.02 16.46
CA PRO A 136 19.98 4.05 16.84
C PRO A 136 21.01 3.57 17.88
N TYR A 137 20.59 2.72 18.81
CA TYR A 137 21.45 2.15 19.86
C TYR A 137 21.86 0.68 19.61
N GLY A 138 21.67 0.16 18.39
CA GLY A 138 21.90 -1.25 18.07
C GLY A 138 21.06 -2.18 18.95
N VAL A 139 21.66 -3.23 19.52
CA VAL A 139 20.96 -4.18 20.41
C VAL A 139 20.48 -3.50 21.71
N ALA A 140 21.17 -2.45 22.19
CA ALA A 140 20.77 -1.74 23.41
C ALA A 140 19.47 -0.95 23.24
N ASP A 141 18.99 -0.76 22.01
CA ASP A 141 17.73 -0.10 21.68
C ASP A 141 16.52 -0.79 22.32
N HIS A 142 16.59 -2.12 22.52
CA HIS A 142 15.54 -2.91 23.18
C HIS A 142 15.29 -2.52 24.65
N GLY A 143 16.29 -1.93 25.32
CA GLY A 143 16.15 -1.44 26.69
C GLY A 143 15.68 0.02 26.77
N SER A 144 15.54 0.71 25.64
CA SER A 144 15.22 2.14 25.59
C SER A 144 13.72 2.36 25.38
N PRO A 145 13.04 3.15 26.23
CA PRO A 145 11.66 3.57 25.97
C PRO A 145 11.55 4.52 24.76
N HIS A 146 12.67 5.03 24.27
CA HIS A 146 12.78 5.85 23.06
C HIS A 146 13.47 5.09 21.90
N GLY A 147 13.61 3.77 22.02
CA GLY A 147 14.10 2.91 20.94
C GLY A 147 13.09 2.82 19.80
N ALA A 148 13.56 2.44 18.61
CA ALA A 148 12.74 2.38 17.40
C ALA A 148 11.51 1.48 17.59
N GLU A 149 11.70 0.32 18.21
CA GLU A 149 10.63 -0.64 18.53
C GLU A 149 9.60 -0.05 19.49
N ALA A 150 10.05 0.56 20.59
CA ALA A 150 9.19 1.10 21.63
C ALA A 150 8.31 2.26 21.11
N VAL A 151 8.92 3.15 20.34
CA VAL A 151 8.23 4.27 19.69
C VAL A 151 7.25 3.75 18.64
N ALA A 152 7.68 2.84 17.75
CA ALA A 152 6.81 2.28 16.73
C ALA A 152 5.61 1.54 17.36
N ALA A 153 5.83 0.75 18.42
CA ALA A 153 4.76 0.07 19.14
C ALA A 153 3.77 1.06 19.77
N THR A 154 4.26 2.13 20.40
CA THR A 154 3.43 3.19 21.00
C THR A 154 2.56 3.87 19.95
N VAL A 155 3.16 4.31 18.84
CA VAL A 155 2.45 4.99 17.75
C VAL A 155 1.46 4.06 17.06
N ARG A 156 1.84 2.81 16.77
CA ARG A 156 0.96 1.81 16.17
C ARG A 156 -0.24 1.51 17.07
N GLN A 157 -0.06 1.50 18.39
CA GLN A 157 -1.17 1.33 19.32
C GLN A 157 -2.09 2.56 19.37
N ALA A 158 -1.52 3.76 19.30
CA ALA A 158 -2.30 5.00 19.21
C ALA A 158 -3.16 5.02 17.94
N LEU A 159 -2.59 4.63 16.78
CA LEU A 159 -3.33 4.48 15.52
C LEU A 159 -4.48 3.48 15.64
N ARG A 160 -4.25 2.31 16.26
CA ARG A 160 -5.31 1.32 16.49
C ARG A 160 -6.46 1.93 17.27
N ARG A 161 -6.18 2.56 18.42
CA ARG A 161 -7.23 3.21 19.26
C ARG A 161 -7.96 4.32 18.51
N ARG A 162 -7.23 5.11 17.72
CA ARG A 162 -7.80 6.26 17.00
C ARG A 162 -8.75 5.84 15.89
N LEU A 163 -8.43 4.74 15.20
CA LEU A 163 -9.17 4.24 14.03
C LEU A 163 -10.19 3.15 14.38
N SER A 164 -10.02 2.44 15.50
CA SER A 164 -10.96 1.40 15.94
C SER A 164 -12.32 2.00 16.31
N GLY A 165 -13.39 1.25 16.00
CA GLY A 165 -14.76 1.64 16.31
C GLY A 165 -15.45 2.49 15.23
N HIS A 166 -14.69 3.01 14.25
CA HIS A 166 -15.29 3.69 13.10
C HIS A 166 -15.93 2.68 12.13
N PRO A 167 -17.20 2.88 11.72
CA PRO A 167 -17.82 2.04 10.71
C PRO A 167 -17.08 2.22 9.37
N ASN A 168 -16.85 1.12 8.66
CA ASN A 168 -16.11 1.10 7.38
C ASN A 168 -14.61 1.45 7.45
N VAL A 169 -13.98 1.36 8.63
CA VAL A 169 -12.53 1.49 8.79
C VAL A 169 -11.93 0.14 9.16
N TYR A 170 -10.93 -0.28 8.40
CA TYR A 170 -10.21 -1.53 8.58
C TYR A 170 -8.71 -1.29 8.68
N LEU A 171 -8.02 -2.15 9.43
CA LEU A 171 -6.57 -2.07 9.62
C LEU A 171 -5.89 -3.29 8.99
N ALA A 172 -5.00 -3.05 8.04
CA ALA A 172 -4.01 -4.04 7.61
C ALA A 172 -2.69 -3.77 8.35
N ASP A 173 -1.82 -4.77 8.50
CA ASP A 173 -0.59 -4.64 9.28
C ASP A 173 0.64 -5.01 8.45
N CYS A 174 1.41 -3.98 8.06
CA CYS A 174 2.63 -4.17 7.28
C CYS A 174 3.72 -4.87 8.11
N GLU A 175 3.78 -4.68 9.43
CA GLU A 175 4.71 -5.41 10.29
C GLU A 175 4.40 -6.92 10.28
N ALA A 176 3.11 -7.28 10.26
CA ALA A 176 2.73 -8.69 10.15
C ALA A 176 3.18 -9.30 8.81
N ALA A 177 3.06 -8.56 7.71
CA ALA A 177 3.56 -8.98 6.40
C ALA A 177 5.09 -9.15 6.39
N VAL A 178 5.82 -8.18 6.95
CA VAL A 178 7.29 -8.23 7.13
C VAL A 178 7.69 -9.46 7.95
N ARG A 179 7.00 -9.75 9.06
CA ARG A 179 7.28 -10.91 9.90
C ARG A 179 6.99 -12.24 9.21
N THR A 180 5.93 -12.32 8.42
CA THR A 180 5.59 -13.54 7.64
C THR A 180 6.67 -13.86 6.61
N VAL A 181 7.16 -12.86 5.89
CA VAL A 181 8.27 -13.03 4.93
C VAL A 181 9.62 -13.22 5.65
N GLY A 182 9.75 -12.62 6.83
CA GLY A 182 10.97 -12.53 7.62
C GLY A 182 11.78 -11.29 7.26
N SER A 183 12.18 -10.51 8.27
CA SER A 183 12.79 -9.19 8.11
C SER A 183 14.00 -9.19 7.16
N ARG A 184 14.83 -10.25 7.18
CA ARG A 184 16.00 -10.40 6.28
C ARG A 184 15.67 -10.42 4.79
N HIS A 185 14.45 -10.81 4.41
CA HIS A 185 13.99 -10.88 3.02
C HIS A 185 12.86 -9.89 2.72
N ALA A 186 12.46 -9.09 3.70
CA ALA A 186 11.32 -8.19 3.57
C ALA A 186 11.65 -6.92 2.78
N HIS A 187 12.89 -6.44 2.85
CA HIS A 187 13.30 -5.16 2.30
C HIS A 187 14.06 -5.29 0.98
N HIS A 188 13.91 -4.29 0.11
CA HIS A 188 14.64 -4.21 -1.16
C HIS A 188 15.52 -2.94 -1.23
N PRO A 189 16.69 -2.89 -0.54
CA PRO A 189 17.48 -1.66 -0.42
C PRO A 189 17.89 -1.02 -1.74
N ALA A 190 18.23 -1.83 -2.75
CA ALA A 190 18.57 -1.33 -4.08
C ALA A 190 17.38 -0.62 -4.76
N LEU A 191 16.22 -1.27 -4.82
CA LEU A 191 15.02 -0.70 -5.43
C LEU A 191 14.47 0.48 -4.62
N PHE A 192 14.67 0.49 -3.30
CA PHE A 192 14.35 1.65 -2.47
C PHE A 192 15.20 2.87 -2.84
N ARG A 193 16.51 2.70 -3.06
CA ARG A 193 17.38 3.80 -3.49
C ARG A 193 16.94 4.38 -4.85
N PHE A 194 16.65 3.52 -5.82
CA PHE A 194 16.33 3.95 -7.19
C PHE A 194 14.89 4.44 -7.37
N ALA A 195 13.94 3.74 -6.77
CA ALA A 195 12.51 3.91 -7.06
C ALA A 195 11.65 4.07 -5.81
N LYS A 196 12.25 4.20 -4.62
CA LYS A 196 11.54 4.33 -3.33
C LYS A 196 10.54 3.19 -3.07
N VAL A 197 10.82 2.00 -3.61
CA VAL A 197 10.10 0.75 -3.30
C VAL A 197 10.81 0.07 -2.13
N PRO A 198 10.23 0.07 -0.91
CA PRO A 198 10.94 -0.35 0.29
C PRO A 198 10.95 -1.86 0.50
N TYR A 199 9.92 -2.56 0.02
CA TYR A 199 9.68 -3.97 0.31
C TYR A 199 9.87 -4.87 -0.91
N THR A 200 10.07 -6.16 -0.67
CA THR A 200 10.05 -7.20 -1.70
C THR A 200 8.63 -7.52 -2.15
N ASP A 201 8.54 -8.20 -3.30
CA ASP A 201 7.27 -8.65 -3.85
C ASP A 201 6.47 -9.55 -2.91
N ASP A 202 7.16 -10.35 -2.09
CA ASP A 202 6.51 -11.26 -1.14
C ASP A 202 5.81 -10.46 -0.03
N VAL A 203 6.39 -9.36 0.46
CA VAL A 203 5.73 -8.49 1.45
C VAL A 203 4.51 -7.81 0.83
N PHE A 204 4.61 -7.35 -0.41
CA PHE A 204 3.47 -6.78 -1.13
C PHE A 204 2.36 -7.81 -1.36
N ALA A 205 2.70 -9.06 -1.65
CA ALA A 205 1.72 -10.13 -1.79
C ALA A 205 1.02 -10.46 -0.46
N GLU A 206 1.77 -10.54 0.64
CA GLU A 206 1.22 -10.74 1.99
C GLU A 206 0.30 -9.59 2.40
N LEU A 207 0.72 -8.34 2.18
CA LEU A 207 -0.09 -7.16 2.48
C LEU A 207 -1.35 -7.10 1.61
N ALA A 208 -1.24 -7.41 0.32
CA ALA A 208 -2.39 -7.52 -0.58
C ALA A 208 -3.37 -8.61 -0.13
N GLY A 209 -2.86 -9.74 0.38
CA GLY A 209 -3.67 -10.82 0.94
C GLY A 209 -4.47 -10.36 2.18
N GLN A 210 -3.85 -9.61 3.08
CA GLN A 210 -4.55 -9.01 4.23
C GLN A 210 -5.66 -8.05 3.78
N ILE A 211 -5.36 -7.13 2.85
CA ILE A 211 -6.34 -6.18 2.32
C ILE A 211 -7.50 -6.90 1.63
N THR A 212 -7.20 -7.91 0.79
CA THR A 212 -8.21 -8.75 0.12
C THR A 212 -9.14 -9.41 1.13
N ARG A 213 -8.59 -9.95 2.22
CA ARG A 213 -9.37 -10.60 3.28
C ARG A 213 -10.31 -9.62 3.97
N LEU A 214 -9.84 -8.41 4.30
CA LEU A 214 -10.66 -7.35 4.89
C LEU A 214 -11.78 -6.89 3.96
N LEU A 215 -11.48 -6.69 2.68
CA LEU A 215 -12.49 -6.28 1.69
C LEU A 215 -13.53 -7.38 1.42
N ARG A 216 -13.14 -8.66 1.47
CA ARG A 216 -14.07 -9.79 1.44
C ARG A 216 -15.05 -9.74 2.61
N LEU A 217 -14.58 -9.48 3.84
CA LEU A 217 -15.47 -9.35 5.00
C LEU A 217 -16.49 -8.21 4.84
N ARG A 218 -16.13 -7.16 4.10
CA ARG A 218 -17.00 -6.00 3.89
C ARG A 218 -17.99 -6.19 2.75
N TYR A 219 -17.53 -6.70 1.62
CA TYR A 219 -18.23 -6.64 0.34
C TYR A 219 -18.72 -8.00 -0.18
N ALA A 220 -18.19 -9.11 0.31
CA ALA A 220 -18.61 -10.43 -0.11
C ALA A 220 -19.61 -11.07 0.88
N PRO A 221 -20.47 -11.99 0.42
CA PRO A 221 -21.31 -12.78 1.30
C PRO A 221 -20.48 -13.55 2.34
N PRO A 222 -20.97 -13.70 3.58
CA PRO A 222 -20.24 -14.41 4.62
C PRO A 222 -20.17 -15.91 4.30
N ARG A 223 -18.99 -16.49 4.49
CA ARG A 223 -18.72 -17.93 4.39
C ARG A 223 -19.06 -18.62 5.71
N SER A 224 -20.36 -18.74 5.98
CA SER A 224 -20.88 -19.22 7.27
C SER A 224 -21.16 -20.72 7.30
N GLY A 225 -21.04 -21.44 6.18
CA GLY A 225 -21.21 -22.89 6.15
C GLY A 225 -19.89 -23.59 5.81
N ILE A 226 -19.33 -24.36 6.74
CA ILE A 226 -18.10 -25.12 6.54
C ILE A 226 -18.47 -26.58 6.37
N VAL A 227 -18.19 -27.15 5.20
CA VAL A 227 -18.48 -28.56 4.91
C VAL A 227 -17.19 -29.33 4.84
N ILE A 228 -17.02 -30.32 5.70
CA ILE A 228 -15.83 -31.16 5.74
C ILE A 228 -16.08 -32.38 4.85
N ASP A 229 -15.16 -32.63 3.93
CA ASP A 229 -15.20 -33.81 3.07
C ASP A 229 -14.70 -35.04 3.83
N ALA A 230 -15.63 -35.87 4.29
CA ALA A 230 -15.34 -37.06 5.08
C ALA A 230 -14.55 -38.10 4.28
N ASP A 231 -14.71 -38.14 2.95
CA ASP A 231 -13.90 -39.00 2.08
C ASP A 231 -12.41 -38.61 2.13
N SER A 232 -12.12 -37.30 2.26
CA SER A 232 -10.76 -36.79 2.47
C SER A 232 -10.22 -37.08 3.87
N LEU A 233 -11.07 -37.03 4.90
CA LEU A 233 -10.68 -37.45 6.25
C LEU A 233 -10.30 -38.94 6.28
N LEU A 234 -11.11 -39.80 5.65
CA LEU A 234 -10.84 -41.23 5.58
C LEU A 234 -9.51 -41.54 4.90
N ALA A 235 -9.16 -40.81 3.84
CA ALA A 235 -7.91 -41.01 3.12
C ALA A 235 -6.68 -40.43 3.82
N GLY A 236 -6.86 -39.36 4.61
CA GLY A 236 -5.77 -38.50 5.08
C GLY A 236 -5.46 -38.54 6.57
N THR A 237 -6.34 -39.12 7.38
CA THR A 237 -6.15 -39.19 8.84
C THR A 237 -5.35 -40.43 9.24
N GLU A 238 -4.19 -40.20 9.82
CA GLU A 238 -3.34 -41.26 10.38
C GLU A 238 -3.53 -41.38 11.90
N ALA A 239 -3.12 -42.52 12.46
CA ALA A 239 -3.16 -42.72 13.91
C ALA A 239 -2.20 -41.74 14.61
N GLY A 240 -2.74 -40.91 15.51
CA GLY A 240 -1.97 -39.89 16.22
C GLY A 240 -1.87 -38.54 15.49
N SER A 241 -2.60 -38.35 14.38
CA SER A 241 -2.78 -37.05 13.74
C SER A 241 -3.35 -36.01 14.70
N GLU A 242 -3.04 -34.74 14.44
CA GLU A 242 -3.57 -33.63 15.22
C GLU A 242 -5.08 -33.51 15.00
N SER A 243 -5.84 -33.39 16.10
CA SER A 243 -7.29 -33.23 16.03
C SER A 243 -7.66 -31.88 15.42
N LEU A 244 -8.66 -31.87 14.53
CA LEU A 244 -9.28 -30.68 13.95
C LEU A 244 -10.29 -30.02 14.92
N GLN A 245 -10.56 -30.60 16.09
CA GLN A 245 -11.50 -30.04 17.07
C GLN A 245 -11.23 -28.56 17.42
N PRO A 246 -9.98 -28.12 17.68
CA PRO A 246 -9.71 -26.71 18.00
C PRO A 246 -10.08 -25.76 16.85
N VAL A 247 -9.81 -26.19 15.61
CA VAL A 247 -10.13 -25.45 14.38
C VAL A 247 -11.64 -25.30 14.24
N LEU A 248 -12.39 -26.39 14.36
CA LEU A 248 -13.85 -26.35 14.25
C LEU A 248 -14.49 -25.56 15.37
N THR A 249 -13.95 -25.66 16.59
CA THR A 249 -14.44 -24.88 17.73
C THR A 249 -14.29 -23.38 17.47
N GLU A 250 -13.15 -22.96 16.95
CA GLU A 250 -12.90 -21.55 16.62
C GLU A 250 -13.76 -21.07 15.44
N LEU A 251 -13.97 -21.89 14.41
CA LEU A 251 -14.93 -21.59 13.33
C LEU A 251 -16.37 -21.44 13.86
N ARG A 252 -16.81 -22.33 14.75
CA ARG A 252 -18.14 -22.20 15.38
C ARG A 252 -18.25 -20.93 16.22
N ARG A 253 -17.17 -20.52 16.89
CA ARG A 253 -17.11 -19.27 17.67
C ARG A 253 -17.33 -18.02 16.82
N THR A 254 -16.96 -18.04 15.53
CA THR A 254 -17.24 -16.94 14.59
C THR A 254 -18.66 -16.98 14.02
N GLY A 255 -19.48 -17.97 14.42
CA GLY A 255 -20.85 -18.18 13.95
C GLY A 255 -20.96 -19.11 12.76
N ALA A 256 -19.87 -19.78 12.35
CA ALA A 256 -19.94 -20.76 11.28
C ALA A 256 -20.71 -22.02 11.72
N ARG A 257 -21.50 -22.56 10.80
CA ARG A 257 -22.16 -23.87 10.92
C ARG A 257 -21.29 -24.91 10.22
N VAL A 258 -21.15 -26.08 10.81
CA VAL A 258 -20.25 -27.13 10.32
C VAL A 258 -21.07 -28.33 9.90
N ALA A 259 -20.79 -28.89 8.73
CA ALA A 259 -21.42 -30.10 8.23
C ALA A 259 -20.38 -31.10 7.73
N LEU A 260 -20.75 -32.39 7.69
CA LEU A 260 -19.98 -33.44 7.02
C LEU A 260 -20.66 -33.83 5.71
N ARG A 261 -19.85 -34.02 4.67
CA ARG A 261 -20.30 -34.64 3.41
C ARG A 261 -19.44 -35.86 3.06
N GLY A 262 -20.00 -36.82 2.35
CA GLY A 262 -19.28 -38.02 1.92
C GLY A 262 -20.07 -38.82 0.88
N THR A 263 -19.41 -39.74 0.19
CA THR A 263 -20.03 -40.52 -0.90
C THR A 263 -20.65 -41.83 -0.46
N VAL A 264 -20.25 -42.42 0.67
CA VAL A 264 -20.80 -43.70 1.18
C VAL A 264 -20.66 -43.78 2.70
N ASP A 265 -21.66 -44.32 3.40
CA ASP A 265 -21.55 -44.76 4.79
C ASP A 265 -20.67 -46.00 4.90
N ARG A 266 -19.39 -45.80 5.21
CA ARG A 266 -18.42 -46.88 5.50
C ARG A 266 -18.15 -46.88 7.01
N GLY A 267 -18.19 -48.03 7.67
CA GLY A 267 -17.84 -48.12 9.09
C GLY A 267 -16.44 -47.54 9.42
N GLU A 268 -15.51 -47.60 8.46
CA GLU A 268 -14.17 -47.00 8.53
C GLU A 268 -14.21 -45.46 8.50
N LEU A 269 -15.19 -44.86 7.81
CA LEU A 269 -15.38 -43.41 7.76
C LEU A 269 -15.58 -42.84 9.16
N TRP A 270 -16.42 -43.47 9.96
CA TRP A 270 -16.69 -43.00 11.33
C TRP A 270 -15.48 -43.14 12.24
N ALA A 271 -14.62 -44.13 12.00
CA ALA A 271 -13.35 -44.23 12.72
C ALA A 271 -12.41 -43.06 12.36
N ALA A 272 -12.32 -42.70 11.08
CA ALA A 272 -11.56 -41.54 10.63
C ALA A 272 -12.14 -40.23 11.16
N VAL A 273 -13.47 -40.04 11.13
CA VAL A 273 -14.13 -38.87 11.69
C VAL A 273 -13.84 -38.73 13.19
N ARG A 274 -13.97 -39.80 13.98
CA ARG A 274 -13.62 -39.76 15.42
C ARG A 274 -12.14 -39.47 15.65
N SER A 275 -11.26 -40.05 14.84
CA SER A 275 -9.81 -39.79 14.92
C SER A 275 -9.48 -38.33 14.59
N ALA A 276 -10.13 -37.75 13.58
CA ALA A 276 -9.88 -36.39 13.12
C ALA A 276 -10.57 -35.32 13.97
N LEU A 277 -11.78 -35.58 14.48
CA LEU A 277 -12.63 -34.57 15.12
C LEU A 277 -12.81 -34.78 16.63
N SER A 278 -12.28 -35.86 17.19
CA SER A 278 -12.53 -36.40 18.54
C SER A 278 -13.82 -37.22 18.70
N ASP A 279 -13.96 -37.89 19.85
CA ASP A 279 -15.12 -38.74 20.15
C ASP A 279 -16.43 -37.93 20.25
N ASP A 280 -16.33 -36.65 20.61
CA ASP A 280 -17.48 -35.73 20.78
C ASP A 280 -17.83 -34.96 19.49
N TRP A 281 -17.40 -35.45 18.32
CA TRP A 281 -17.57 -34.76 17.03
C TRP A 281 -19.03 -34.36 16.71
N MET A 282 -20.01 -35.09 17.24
CA MET A 282 -21.44 -34.77 17.05
C MET A 282 -21.83 -33.42 17.66
N GLU A 283 -21.10 -32.91 18.65
CA GLU A 283 -21.31 -31.56 19.19
C GLU A 283 -20.74 -30.47 18.28
N LEU A 284 -19.77 -30.85 17.43
CA LEU A 284 -19.07 -29.94 16.51
C LEU A 284 -19.75 -29.85 15.15
N VAL A 285 -20.60 -30.82 14.80
CA VAL A 285 -21.22 -30.97 13.47
C VAL A 285 -22.73 -30.79 13.57
N ASP A 286 -23.27 -29.85 12.81
CA ASP A 286 -24.68 -29.50 12.77
C ASP A 286 -25.51 -30.40 11.86
N ASP A 287 -24.90 -30.96 10.80
CA ASP A 287 -25.58 -31.82 9.83
C ASP A 287 -24.60 -32.76 9.11
N VAL A 288 -25.12 -33.89 8.61
CA VAL A 288 -24.32 -34.92 7.95
C VAL A 288 -25.06 -35.48 6.72
N VAL A 289 -24.42 -35.42 5.55
CA VAL A 289 -24.94 -36.00 4.31
C VAL A 289 -23.93 -36.98 3.71
N LEU A 290 -24.23 -38.28 3.79
CA LEU A 290 -23.39 -39.37 3.30
C LEU A 290 -24.17 -40.20 2.28
N ASP A 291 -24.08 -39.85 1.00
CA ASP A 291 -24.77 -40.55 -0.08
C ASP A 291 -24.07 -40.36 -1.45
N GLU A 292 -24.56 -41.04 -2.48
CA GLU A 292 -23.95 -41.01 -3.81
C GLU A 292 -24.44 -39.85 -4.71
N ARG A 293 -25.23 -38.92 -4.17
CA ARG A 293 -25.79 -37.83 -4.98
C ARG A 293 -24.69 -36.81 -5.36
N PRO A 294 -24.86 -36.07 -6.47
CA PRO A 294 -23.90 -35.04 -6.86
C PRO A 294 -23.66 -34.03 -5.74
N VAL A 295 -22.41 -33.55 -5.60
CA VAL A 295 -22.02 -32.63 -4.53
C VAL A 295 -22.91 -31.38 -4.44
N GLU A 296 -23.33 -30.81 -5.58
CA GLU A 296 -24.20 -29.63 -5.58
C GLU A 296 -25.60 -29.91 -5.02
N GLU A 297 -26.07 -31.15 -5.08
CA GLU A 297 -27.32 -31.57 -4.42
C GLU A 297 -27.13 -31.72 -2.92
N GLN A 298 -26.04 -32.39 -2.51
CA GLN A 298 -25.68 -32.51 -1.09
C GLN A 298 -25.53 -31.14 -0.42
N LEU A 299 -24.82 -30.21 -1.09
CA LEU A 299 -24.62 -28.86 -0.56
C LEU A 299 -25.92 -28.05 -0.48
N ARG A 300 -26.87 -28.26 -1.40
CA ARG A 300 -28.20 -27.62 -1.32
C ARG A 300 -29.02 -28.15 -0.15
N ASP A 301 -28.97 -29.45 0.11
CA ASP A 301 -29.66 -30.06 1.25
C ASP A 301 -29.06 -29.57 2.57
N VAL A 302 -27.74 -29.64 2.72
CA VAL A 302 -27.04 -29.14 3.91
C VAL A 302 -27.35 -27.66 4.12
N ALA A 303 -27.25 -26.83 3.06
CA ALA A 303 -27.56 -25.41 3.16
C ALA A 303 -29.01 -25.17 3.63
N SER A 304 -29.97 -25.95 3.11
CA SER A 304 -31.38 -25.88 3.54
C SER A 304 -31.57 -26.25 5.00
N VAL A 305 -30.90 -27.29 5.51
CA VAL A 305 -30.97 -27.71 6.92
C VAL A 305 -30.35 -26.66 7.83
N LEU A 306 -29.22 -26.07 7.42
CA LEU A 306 -28.51 -25.05 8.18
C LEU A 306 -29.15 -23.65 8.10
N GLY A 307 -30.14 -23.46 7.23
CA GLY A 307 -30.76 -22.15 6.97
C GLY A 307 -29.83 -21.17 6.27
N LEU A 308 -28.93 -21.67 5.43
CA LEU A 308 -27.92 -20.91 4.68
C LEU A 308 -28.18 -20.98 3.18
N ALA A 309 -27.60 -20.05 2.42
CA ALA A 309 -27.54 -20.15 0.97
C ALA A 309 -26.36 -21.03 0.52
N ALA A 310 -26.50 -21.71 -0.62
CA ALA A 310 -25.47 -22.63 -1.11
C ALA A 310 -24.12 -21.92 -1.38
N GLU A 311 -24.16 -20.66 -1.77
CA GLU A 311 -23.00 -19.80 -2.02
C GLU A 311 -22.19 -19.49 -0.75
N GLN A 312 -22.80 -19.64 0.43
CA GLN A 312 -22.15 -19.46 1.73
C GLN A 312 -21.37 -20.70 2.19
N MET A 313 -21.53 -21.82 1.47
CA MET A 313 -20.90 -23.09 1.79
C MET A 313 -19.48 -23.15 1.21
N VAL A 314 -18.51 -23.48 2.06
CA VAL A 314 -17.12 -23.75 1.69
C VAL A 314 -16.78 -25.19 2.03
N VAL A 315 -16.30 -25.95 1.05
CA VAL A 315 -15.90 -27.35 1.22
C VAL A 315 -14.42 -27.46 1.55
N LEU A 316 -14.08 -28.11 2.66
CA LEU A 316 -12.73 -28.48 3.05
C LEU A 316 -12.43 -29.88 2.50
N THR A 317 -11.50 -29.99 1.55
CA THR A 317 -11.22 -31.27 0.88
C THR A 317 -9.76 -31.41 0.48
N ALA A 318 -9.24 -32.63 0.52
CA ALA A 318 -7.99 -33.03 -0.09
C ALA A 318 -8.19 -33.58 -1.52
N ALA A 319 -9.41 -33.68 -2.03
CA ALA A 319 -9.67 -34.20 -3.37
C ALA A 319 -9.54 -33.10 -4.44
N GLU A 320 -8.52 -33.19 -5.30
CA GLU A 320 -8.33 -32.27 -6.46
C GLU A 320 -9.56 -32.15 -7.36
N PRO A 321 -10.22 -33.25 -7.76
CA PRO A 321 -11.36 -33.16 -8.67
C PRO A 321 -12.52 -32.36 -8.04
N LEU A 322 -12.75 -32.55 -6.74
CA LEU A 322 -13.80 -31.87 -5.99
C LEU A 322 -13.48 -30.38 -5.82
N ALA A 323 -12.27 -30.05 -5.41
CA ALA A 323 -11.83 -28.66 -5.28
C ALA A 323 -11.93 -27.90 -6.60
N ARG A 324 -11.53 -28.54 -7.72
CA ARG A 324 -11.64 -27.96 -9.05
C ARG A 324 -13.09 -27.76 -9.49
N GLN A 325 -13.97 -28.71 -9.18
CA GLN A 325 -15.39 -28.61 -9.52
C GLN A 325 -16.06 -27.43 -8.80
N LEU A 326 -15.74 -27.21 -7.53
CA LEU A 326 -16.36 -26.18 -6.68
C LEU A 326 -15.68 -24.81 -6.77
N ALA A 327 -14.50 -24.73 -7.36
CA ALA A 327 -13.74 -23.49 -7.54
C ALA A 327 -13.60 -22.69 -6.23
N SER A 328 -14.09 -21.45 -6.18
CA SER A 328 -13.98 -20.56 -5.01
C SER A 328 -14.79 -21.00 -3.78
N ARG A 329 -15.65 -22.03 -3.93
CA ARG A 329 -16.43 -22.67 -2.85
C ARG A 329 -15.72 -23.88 -2.25
N ALA A 330 -14.47 -24.15 -2.62
CA ALA A 330 -13.64 -25.18 -1.97
C ALA A 330 -12.28 -24.63 -1.52
N LEU A 331 -11.83 -25.10 -0.36
CA LEU A 331 -10.46 -24.95 0.10
C LEU A 331 -9.75 -26.28 -0.11
N ARG A 332 -8.83 -26.31 -1.08
CA ARG A 332 -7.96 -27.48 -1.28
C ARG A 332 -6.92 -27.55 -0.17
N LEU A 333 -6.99 -28.62 0.62
CA LEU A 333 -6.08 -28.91 1.72
C LEU A 333 -5.07 -30.00 1.30
N ALA A 334 -4.04 -30.16 2.12
CA ALA A 334 -3.06 -31.23 1.95
C ALA A 334 -3.71 -32.60 2.14
N ASP A 335 -3.09 -33.64 1.59
CA ASP A 335 -3.62 -35.01 1.71
C ASP A 335 -3.55 -35.50 3.18
N SER A 336 -2.55 -35.08 3.95
CA SER A 336 -2.51 -35.29 5.41
C SER A 336 -3.31 -34.23 6.16
N THR A 337 -4.12 -34.68 7.12
CA THR A 337 -4.95 -33.80 7.95
C THR A 337 -4.16 -32.94 8.93
N ASP A 338 -2.90 -33.28 9.24
CA ASP A 338 -2.07 -32.55 10.22
C ASP A 338 -1.78 -31.10 9.78
N LEU A 339 -1.81 -30.83 8.48
CA LEU A 339 -1.56 -29.49 7.94
C LEU A 339 -2.84 -28.65 7.82
N TRP A 340 -4.02 -29.27 7.97
CA TRP A 340 -5.30 -28.60 7.77
C TRP A 340 -5.51 -27.42 8.72
N PRO A 341 -5.19 -27.49 10.04
CA PRO A 341 -5.35 -26.34 10.94
C PRO A 341 -4.65 -25.08 10.45
N ALA A 342 -3.38 -25.20 10.06
CA ALA A 342 -2.58 -24.09 9.56
C ALA A 342 -3.11 -23.58 8.20
N GLN A 343 -3.55 -24.48 7.32
CA GLN A 343 -4.08 -24.12 6.00
C GLN A 343 -5.44 -23.42 6.08
N VAL A 344 -6.33 -23.86 6.97
CA VAL A 344 -7.61 -23.20 7.26
C VAL A 344 -7.37 -21.79 7.83
N ALA A 345 -6.39 -21.64 8.71
CA ALA A 345 -5.99 -20.33 9.24
C ALA A 345 -5.46 -19.40 8.14
N ALA A 346 -4.56 -19.90 7.30
CA ALA A 346 -3.98 -19.15 6.20
C ALA A 346 -5.04 -18.73 5.16
N ALA A 347 -6.07 -19.57 4.94
CA ALA A 347 -7.17 -19.28 4.03
C ALA A 347 -8.14 -18.19 4.53
N GLY A 348 -8.02 -17.78 5.79
CA GLY A 348 -8.86 -16.72 6.38
C GLY A 348 -10.30 -17.14 6.63
N LEU A 349 -10.56 -18.43 6.88
CA LEU A 349 -11.90 -18.89 7.25
C LEU A 349 -12.32 -18.43 8.65
N TYR A 350 -11.36 -18.12 9.53
CA TYR A 350 -11.60 -17.50 10.83
C TYR A 350 -11.81 -15.97 10.78
N ASP A 351 -11.66 -15.36 9.59
CA ASP A 351 -11.74 -13.92 9.48
C ASP A 351 -13.09 -13.43 9.99
N SER A 352 -13.04 -12.55 10.98
CA SER A 352 -14.20 -11.93 11.60
C SER A 352 -13.84 -10.52 12.02
N LEU A 353 -14.84 -9.64 12.09
CA LEU A 353 -14.62 -8.29 12.59
C LEU A 353 -14.58 -8.31 14.12
N PRO A 354 -13.65 -7.56 14.74
CA PRO A 354 -13.64 -7.46 16.19
C PRO A 354 -14.97 -6.85 16.66
N PRO A 355 -15.40 -7.17 17.90
CA PRO A 355 -16.55 -6.51 18.49
C PRO A 355 -16.29 -4.99 18.55
N ALA A 356 -17.34 -4.19 18.43
CA ALA A 356 -17.22 -2.75 18.62
C ALA A 356 -16.73 -2.48 20.05
N VAL A 357 -15.64 -1.72 20.17
CA VAL A 357 -15.05 -1.33 21.46
C VAL A 357 -15.47 0.11 21.75
N ASP A 358 -16.01 0.36 22.95
CA ASP A 358 -16.22 1.72 23.44
C ASP A 358 -14.85 2.30 23.80
N ASN A 359 -14.36 3.30 23.06
CA ASN A 359 -12.99 3.84 23.16
C ASN A 359 -12.75 4.66 24.45
N GLN A 360 -13.44 4.37 25.56
CA GLN A 360 -13.32 5.08 26.84
C GLN A 360 -12.11 4.62 27.69
N ASP A 361 -11.36 3.61 27.26
CA ASP A 361 -10.19 3.14 27.99
C ASP A 361 -9.03 4.16 27.92
N GLY A 362 -8.76 4.80 29.05
CA GLY A 362 -7.79 5.88 29.30
C GLY A 362 -6.31 5.53 29.09
N GLY A 363 -5.96 5.05 27.91
CA GLY A 363 -4.59 5.07 27.41
C GLY A 363 -4.14 6.52 27.16
N MET A 364 -2.82 6.73 27.14
CA MET A 364 -2.17 8.02 26.90
C MET A 364 -2.91 8.81 25.78
N GLU A 365 -3.63 9.86 26.15
CA GLU A 365 -4.23 10.80 25.21
C GLU A 365 -3.07 11.58 24.58
N ILE A 366 -2.58 11.09 23.45
CA ILE A 366 -1.71 11.89 22.61
C ILE A 366 -2.58 13.02 22.10
N ALA A 367 -2.34 14.23 22.59
CA ALA A 367 -3.13 15.41 22.27
C ALA A 367 -3.36 15.44 20.76
N ALA A 368 -4.64 15.36 20.36
CA ALA A 368 -5.02 15.35 18.97
C ALA A 368 -4.34 16.54 18.27
N ALA A 369 -3.69 16.27 17.14
CA ALA A 369 -3.38 17.35 16.21
C ALA A 369 -4.71 18.09 15.91
N GLN A 370 -4.65 19.41 15.74
CA GLN A 370 -5.84 20.22 15.47
C GLN A 370 -6.72 19.53 14.42
N PRO A 371 -8.06 19.52 14.60
CA PRO A 371 -8.95 18.78 13.71
C PRO A 371 -8.72 19.24 12.27
N SER A 372 -8.32 18.29 11.41
CA SER A 372 -8.00 18.51 9.99
C SER A 372 -9.17 19.05 9.16
N ARG A 373 -10.40 19.07 9.73
CA ARG A 373 -11.64 19.45 9.05
C ARG A 373 -11.69 20.90 8.53
N SER A 374 -10.71 21.75 8.84
CA SER A 374 -10.63 23.13 8.33
C SER A 374 -9.32 23.47 7.61
N LEU A 375 -8.40 22.52 7.43
CA LEU A 375 -7.06 22.81 6.93
C LEU A 375 -7.06 22.65 5.40
N SER A 376 -6.74 23.70 4.64
CA SER A 376 -6.62 23.61 3.18
C SER A 376 -5.32 22.95 2.74
N VAL A 377 -5.24 22.54 1.47
CA VAL A 377 -4.00 22.01 0.88
C VAL A 377 -2.89 23.06 0.95
N GLU A 378 -3.21 24.33 0.66
CA GLU A 378 -2.27 25.44 0.70
C GLU A 378 -1.76 25.70 2.13
N GLU A 379 -2.65 25.66 3.13
CA GLU A 379 -2.30 25.81 4.53
C GLU A 379 -1.39 24.67 5.01
N TYR A 380 -1.65 23.44 4.56
CA TYR A 380 -0.79 22.30 4.85
C TYR A 380 0.61 22.47 4.26
N ILE A 381 0.69 22.81 2.97
CA ILE A 381 1.97 23.01 2.27
C ILE A 381 2.75 24.17 2.92
N ALA A 382 2.10 25.28 3.25
CA ALA A 382 2.72 26.38 3.97
C ALA A 382 3.24 25.93 5.35
N GLY A 383 2.47 25.10 6.06
CA GLY A 383 2.83 24.53 7.35
C GLY A 383 3.94 23.48 7.31
N LEU A 384 4.36 22.99 6.13
CA LEU A 384 5.53 22.11 6.00
C LEU A 384 6.85 22.86 6.28
N ASP A 385 6.89 24.19 6.16
CA ASP A 385 8.12 25.01 6.24
C ASP A 385 9.21 24.47 5.31
N VAL A 386 8.87 24.30 4.03
CA VAL A 386 9.80 23.84 2.99
C VAL A 386 10.91 24.86 2.79
N ARG A 387 12.15 24.42 2.95
CA ARG A 387 13.36 25.22 2.76
C ARG A 387 14.17 24.65 1.61
N VAL A 388 14.43 25.50 0.63
CA VAL A 388 15.23 25.18 -0.55
C VAL A 388 16.56 25.92 -0.46
N GLN A 389 17.67 25.17 -0.42
CA GLN A 389 19.02 25.71 -0.46
C GLN A 389 19.60 25.49 -1.86
N TRP A 390 20.00 26.58 -2.50
CA TRP A 390 20.55 26.55 -3.85
C TRP A 390 22.07 26.53 -3.84
N ARG A 391 22.67 25.75 -4.73
CA ARG A 391 24.11 25.78 -5.05
C ARG A 391 24.33 25.62 -6.56
N ALA A 392 25.41 26.21 -7.06
CA ALA A 392 25.88 25.93 -8.42
C ALA A 392 26.54 24.54 -8.45
N ALA A 393 26.35 23.80 -9.53
CA ALA A 393 27.03 22.53 -9.73
C ALA A 393 28.50 22.77 -10.11
N ASP A 394 29.38 21.96 -9.54
CA ASP A 394 30.77 21.82 -9.94
C ASP A 394 30.99 20.45 -10.61
N GLN A 395 32.23 20.16 -11.01
CA GLN A 395 32.57 18.88 -11.64
C GLN A 395 32.32 17.68 -10.72
N GLU A 396 32.36 17.87 -9.40
CA GLU A 396 32.13 16.81 -8.41
C GLU A 396 30.63 16.45 -8.31
N ALA A 397 29.74 17.38 -8.65
CA ALA A 397 28.29 17.16 -8.62
C ALA A 397 27.72 16.42 -9.84
N VAL A 398 28.51 16.20 -10.91
CA VAL A 398 28.03 15.55 -12.15
C VAL A 398 27.45 14.14 -11.90
N PRO A 399 28.09 13.25 -11.12
CA PRO A 399 27.54 11.93 -10.84
C PRO A 399 26.19 11.99 -10.11
N GLU A 400 26.02 12.95 -9.20
CA GLU A 400 24.79 13.16 -8.43
C GLU A 400 23.63 13.59 -9.33
N VAL A 401 23.90 14.50 -10.29
CA VAL A 401 22.91 14.94 -11.28
C VAL A 401 22.50 13.79 -12.20
N LEU A 402 23.45 12.97 -12.65
CA LEU A 402 23.16 11.79 -13.47
C LEU A 402 22.33 10.76 -12.70
N GLU A 403 22.63 10.53 -11.42
CA GLU A 403 21.82 9.66 -10.56
C GLU A 403 20.39 10.19 -10.45
N MET A 404 20.22 11.50 -10.21
CA MET A 404 18.92 12.14 -10.13
C MET A 404 18.14 12.01 -11.45
N LEU A 405 18.80 12.17 -12.59
CA LEU A 405 18.22 12.02 -13.92
C LEU A 405 17.69 10.61 -14.17
N LEU A 406 18.41 9.57 -13.72
CA LEU A 406 17.97 8.18 -13.84
C LEU A 406 16.73 7.86 -12.99
N ARG A 407 16.57 8.57 -11.87
CA ARG A 407 15.51 8.34 -10.89
C ARG A 407 14.26 9.18 -11.16
N THR A 408 14.40 10.35 -11.78
CA THR A 408 13.31 11.29 -12.03
C THR A 408 12.65 11.02 -13.38
N LYS A 409 11.37 10.68 -13.38
CA LYS A 409 10.62 10.32 -14.61
C LYS A 409 9.48 11.28 -14.92
N ASP A 410 8.65 11.57 -13.92
CA ASP A 410 7.40 12.29 -14.15
C ASP A 410 7.62 13.81 -14.27
N PHE A 411 8.58 14.34 -13.51
CA PHE A 411 8.96 15.75 -13.54
C PHE A 411 10.36 15.96 -14.14
N ALA A 412 10.54 15.50 -15.39
CA ALA A 412 11.77 15.65 -16.16
C ALA A 412 11.48 16.09 -17.61
N LEU A 413 12.23 17.05 -18.16
CA LEU A 413 12.05 17.48 -19.56
C LEU A 413 12.41 16.39 -20.59
N GLY A 414 13.08 15.32 -20.18
CA GLY A 414 13.60 14.29 -21.08
C GLY A 414 14.88 14.74 -21.78
N GLY A 415 15.34 13.97 -22.76
CA GLY A 415 16.59 14.21 -23.47
C GLY A 415 17.77 13.38 -22.94
N THR A 416 18.87 13.38 -23.72
CA THR A 416 20.09 12.63 -23.40
C THR A 416 21.12 13.56 -22.78
N HIS A 417 21.42 13.36 -21.50
CA HIS A 417 22.46 14.10 -20.79
C HIS A 417 23.60 13.12 -20.44
N THR A 418 24.80 13.40 -20.94
CA THR A 418 26.00 12.59 -20.65
C THR A 418 26.86 13.29 -19.61
N GLU A 419 27.71 12.53 -18.93
CA GLU A 419 28.72 13.06 -18.02
C GLU A 419 29.57 14.15 -18.69
N GLN A 420 30.03 13.88 -19.91
CA GLN A 420 30.77 14.85 -20.71
C GLN A 420 29.97 16.13 -20.98
N ALA A 421 28.71 16.02 -21.41
CA ALA A 421 27.88 17.19 -21.73
C ALA A 421 27.54 18.04 -20.50
N LEU A 422 27.41 17.42 -19.32
CA LEU A 422 27.23 18.13 -18.06
C LEU A 422 28.53 18.83 -17.63
N GLY A 423 29.67 18.15 -17.74
CA GLY A 423 30.99 18.72 -17.43
C GLY A 423 31.36 19.90 -18.34
N GLU A 424 31.05 19.81 -19.64
CA GLU A 424 31.22 20.90 -20.60
C GLU A 424 30.32 22.10 -20.27
N ALA A 425 29.05 21.85 -19.90
CA ALA A 425 28.13 22.91 -19.48
C ALA A 425 28.53 23.60 -18.17
N ILE A 426 29.25 22.92 -17.27
CA ILE A 426 29.80 23.54 -16.05
C ILE A 426 30.99 24.46 -16.39
N ALA A 427 31.74 24.14 -17.44
CA ALA A 427 32.92 24.91 -17.85
C ALA A 427 32.58 26.13 -18.72
N ASP A 428 31.44 26.11 -19.41
CA ASP A 428 30.97 27.22 -20.25
C ASP A 428 30.34 28.35 -19.40
N ARG A 429 30.75 29.59 -19.69
CA ARG A 429 30.27 30.80 -19.00
C ARG A 429 28.86 31.22 -19.43
N SER A 430 28.36 30.69 -20.54
CA SER A 430 27.00 30.94 -21.02
C SER A 430 25.96 30.00 -20.40
N THR A 431 26.41 29.05 -19.56
CA THR A 431 25.58 28.03 -18.94
C THR A 431 25.74 28.02 -17.43
N GLU A 432 24.66 27.64 -16.75
CA GLU A 432 24.65 27.46 -15.30
C GLU A 432 23.84 26.21 -14.97
N ILE A 433 24.39 25.32 -14.15
CA ILE A 433 23.65 24.19 -13.58
C ILE A 433 23.45 24.48 -12.11
N LEU A 434 22.18 24.45 -11.69
CA LEU A 434 21.76 24.74 -10.33
C LEU A 434 21.16 23.50 -9.68
N LEU A 435 21.54 23.30 -8.44
CA LEU A 435 21.13 22.19 -7.60
C LEU A 435 20.41 22.75 -6.39
N ALA A 436 19.31 22.10 -6.02
CA ALA A 436 18.45 22.51 -4.93
C ALA A 436 18.39 21.39 -3.89
N ASP A 437 19.01 21.62 -2.74
CA ASP A 437 18.87 20.76 -1.56
C ASP A 437 17.60 21.17 -0.81
N VAL A 438 16.73 20.20 -0.52
CA VAL A 438 15.38 20.47 0.01
C VAL A 438 15.19 19.77 1.35
N ARG A 439 14.66 20.52 2.32
CA ARG A 439 14.25 20.02 3.63
C ARG A 439 12.92 20.65 4.04
N ASP A 440 12.15 19.97 4.87
CA ASP A 440 10.94 20.48 5.49
C ASP A 440 10.85 20.06 6.97
N ARG A 441 9.71 20.29 7.63
CA ARG A 441 9.52 19.87 9.02
C ARG A 441 9.48 18.36 9.23
N LEU A 442 9.22 17.57 8.18
CA LEU A 442 9.14 16.11 8.22
C LEU A 442 10.50 15.45 7.93
N GLY A 443 11.42 16.16 7.27
CA GLY A 443 12.84 15.84 7.28
C GLY A 443 13.64 16.40 6.11
N ASP A 444 14.80 15.78 5.88
CA ASP A 444 15.77 16.20 4.86
C ASP A 444 15.70 15.26 3.65
N TYR A 445 15.48 15.83 2.46
CA TYR A 445 15.37 15.08 1.20
C TYR A 445 16.68 15.07 0.41
N GLY A 446 17.68 15.84 0.81
CA GLY A 446 18.90 16.10 0.03
C GLY A 446 18.57 16.77 -1.31
N LEU A 447 19.28 16.37 -2.38
CA LEU A 447 19.08 16.92 -3.71
C LEU A 447 17.65 16.67 -4.23
N GLY A 448 16.85 17.74 -4.19
CA GLY A 448 15.43 17.76 -4.55
C GLY A 448 15.15 18.26 -5.97
N ALA A 449 15.98 19.16 -6.50
CA ALA A 449 15.84 19.66 -7.87
C ALA A 449 17.20 19.91 -8.55
N ALA A 450 17.23 19.78 -9.88
CA ALA A 450 18.38 20.16 -10.70
C ALA A 450 17.90 20.84 -11.99
N VAL A 451 18.53 21.96 -12.35
CA VAL A 451 18.16 22.76 -13.54
C VAL A 451 19.41 23.18 -14.28
N ARG A 452 19.37 23.11 -15.62
CA ARG A 452 20.38 23.72 -16.49
C ARG A 452 19.78 24.90 -17.25
N LEU A 453 20.45 26.04 -17.14
CA LEU A 453 20.13 27.29 -17.82
C LEU A 453 21.22 27.57 -18.84
N ARG A 454 20.84 27.90 -20.07
CA ARG A 454 21.75 28.39 -21.12
C ARG A 454 21.28 29.75 -21.60
N TYR A 455 22.12 30.76 -21.48
CA TYR A 455 21.80 32.14 -21.84
C TYR A 455 22.28 32.44 -23.27
N ASP A 456 21.34 32.74 -24.15
CA ASP A 456 21.56 33.06 -25.57
C ASP A 456 20.94 34.42 -25.91
N GLY A 457 21.72 35.48 -25.72
CA GLY A 457 21.30 36.86 -25.94
C GLY A 457 20.15 37.28 -25.03
N ARG A 458 18.91 37.28 -25.55
CA ARG A 458 17.68 37.64 -24.79
C ARG A 458 16.83 36.42 -24.43
N GLU A 459 17.32 35.22 -24.69
CA GLU A 459 16.61 33.97 -24.43
C GLU A 459 17.39 33.10 -23.45
N CYS A 460 16.71 32.61 -22.42
CA CYS A 460 17.21 31.59 -21.53
C CYS A 460 16.60 30.25 -21.93
N VAL A 461 17.42 29.27 -22.28
CA VAL A 461 16.98 27.93 -22.64
C VAL A 461 17.16 27.01 -21.44
N VAL A 462 16.08 26.34 -21.05
CA VAL A 462 16.06 25.29 -20.02
C VAL A 462 15.89 23.96 -20.73
N ASP A 463 16.90 23.11 -20.70
CA ASP A 463 16.88 21.78 -21.32
C ASP A 463 17.10 20.64 -20.32
N LEU A 464 17.41 20.97 -19.06
CA LEU A 464 17.37 20.07 -17.92
C LEU A 464 16.53 20.74 -16.83
N LEU A 465 15.44 20.09 -16.43
CA LEU A 465 14.66 20.43 -15.25
C LEU A 465 14.21 19.12 -14.64
N LEU A 466 14.70 18.85 -13.43
CA LEU A 466 14.40 17.68 -12.63
C LEU A 466 13.83 18.16 -11.30
N VAL A 467 12.69 17.60 -10.89
CA VAL A 467 12.20 17.68 -9.51
C VAL A 467 11.94 16.27 -9.03
N SER A 468 12.59 15.86 -7.95
CA SER A 468 12.49 14.49 -7.46
C SER A 468 11.11 14.23 -6.83
N CYS A 469 10.63 13.00 -6.93
CA CYS A 469 9.31 12.63 -6.39
C CYS A 469 9.10 12.93 -4.89
N PRO A 470 10.10 12.87 -3.97
CA PRO A 470 9.86 13.12 -2.55
C PRO A 470 9.55 14.58 -2.18
N VAL A 471 9.89 15.52 -3.07
CA VAL A 471 9.69 16.96 -2.86
C VAL A 471 8.59 17.55 -3.75
N LEU A 472 8.04 16.72 -4.63
CA LEU A 472 6.97 17.05 -5.56
C LEU A 472 5.63 17.22 -4.81
N GLY A 473 4.85 18.24 -5.16
CA GLY A 473 3.60 18.62 -4.51
C GLY A 473 3.79 19.35 -3.19
N LYS A 474 5.00 19.90 -2.95
CA LYS A 474 5.34 20.67 -1.75
C LYS A 474 5.68 22.13 -2.05
N GLY A 475 5.46 22.59 -3.29
CA GLY A 475 5.77 23.95 -3.74
C GLY A 475 7.21 24.14 -4.21
N VAL A 476 8.01 23.07 -4.30
CA VAL A 476 9.39 23.13 -4.83
C VAL A 476 9.38 23.47 -6.31
N GLU A 477 8.40 22.98 -7.06
CA GLU A 477 8.20 23.26 -8.49
C GLU A 477 8.01 24.75 -8.76
N ASP A 478 7.25 25.43 -7.89
CA ASP A 478 6.97 26.86 -7.97
C ASP A 478 8.21 27.68 -7.57
N GLU A 479 8.96 27.24 -6.56
CA GLU A 479 10.23 27.89 -6.19
C GLU A 479 11.31 27.73 -7.28
N VAL A 480 11.41 26.54 -7.89
CA VAL A 480 12.30 26.28 -9.02
C VAL A 480 11.93 27.18 -10.21
N MET A 481 10.65 27.23 -10.58
CA MET A 481 10.17 28.12 -11.65
C MET A 481 10.50 29.59 -11.35
N SER A 482 10.21 30.04 -10.13
CA SER A 482 10.49 31.41 -9.69
C SER A 482 11.99 31.72 -9.74
N ARG A 483 12.86 30.77 -9.36
CA ARG A 483 14.31 30.91 -9.44
C ARG A 483 14.79 31.03 -10.90
N ILE A 484 14.26 30.21 -11.81
CA ILE A 484 14.57 30.27 -13.25
C ILE A 484 14.22 31.65 -13.80
N LEU A 485 13.00 32.15 -13.53
CA LEU A 485 12.54 33.43 -14.05
C LEU A 485 13.36 34.60 -13.50
N ARG A 486 13.71 34.60 -12.21
CA ARG A 486 14.57 35.62 -11.61
C ARG A 486 15.95 35.65 -12.27
N LEU A 487 16.60 34.49 -12.41
CA LEU A 487 17.93 34.41 -13.02
C LEU A 487 17.94 34.81 -14.49
N ALA A 488 16.89 34.44 -15.23
CA ALA A 488 16.70 34.90 -16.61
C ALA A 488 16.58 36.43 -16.67
N ALA A 489 15.80 37.05 -15.79
CA ALA A 489 15.68 38.51 -15.68
C ALA A 489 17.03 39.17 -15.34
N ASP A 490 17.76 38.64 -14.36
CA ASP A 490 19.05 39.17 -13.92
C ASP A 490 20.10 39.13 -15.05
N HIS A 491 20.01 38.14 -15.95
CA HIS A 491 20.83 38.03 -17.16
C HIS A 491 20.26 38.81 -18.37
N GLY A 492 19.21 39.60 -18.19
CA GLY A 492 18.61 40.45 -19.23
C GLY A 492 17.79 39.68 -20.28
N CYS A 493 17.40 38.44 -19.99
CA CYS A 493 16.55 37.66 -20.87
C CYS A 493 15.10 38.17 -20.84
N GLN A 494 14.45 38.19 -22.00
CA GLN A 494 13.03 38.53 -22.16
C GLN A 494 12.16 37.29 -22.38
N ARG A 495 12.80 36.12 -22.55
CA ARG A 495 12.15 34.86 -22.83
C ARG A 495 12.83 33.70 -22.11
N VAL A 496 12.04 32.78 -21.57
CA VAL A 496 12.49 31.45 -21.12
C VAL A 496 11.84 30.39 -21.99
N THR A 497 12.64 29.50 -22.57
CA THR A 497 12.18 28.39 -23.41
C THR A 497 12.56 27.06 -22.78
N PHE A 498 11.55 26.29 -22.38
CA PHE A 498 11.72 24.92 -21.90
C PHE A 498 11.74 23.95 -23.07
N ARG A 499 12.91 23.34 -23.34
CA ARG A 499 13.09 22.31 -24.35
C ARG A 499 12.84 20.95 -23.76
N TYR A 500 11.92 20.19 -24.35
CA TYR A 500 11.55 18.88 -23.84
C TYR A 500 11.52 17.82 -24.95
N MET A 501 11.81 16.58 -24.58
CA MET A 501 11.57 15.39 -25.39
C MET A 501 10.39 14.62 -24.78
N ASP A 502 9.40 14.28 -25.59
CA ASP A 502 8.25 13.50 -25.16
C ASP A 502 8.68 12.05 -24.86
N THR A 503 8.65 11.65 -23.59
CA THR A 503 9.06 10.31 -23.15
C THR A 503 7.88 9.38 -22.91
N GLY A 504 6.64 9.88 -23.05
CA GLY A 504 5.42 9.21 -22.59
C GLY A 504 5.30 9.09 -21.07
N ARG A 505 6.28 9.57 -20.29
CA ARG A 505 6.29 9.52 -18.82
C ARG A 505 6.37 10.90 -18.16
N ASN A 506 6.86 11.91 -18.87
CA ASN A 506 6.99 13.28 -18.37
C ASN A 506 5.69 14.10 -18.40
N GLY A 507 4.52 13.45 -18.33
CA GLY A 507 3.23 14.11 -18.43
C GLY A 507 3.01 15.18 -17.36
N LEU A 508 3.59 15.00 -16.17
CA LEU A 508 3.42 15.91 -15.04
C LEU A 508 4.13 17.26 -15.28
N VAL A 509 5.43 17.27 -15.61
CA VAL A 509 6.14 18.54 -15.91
C VAL A 509 5.53 19.26 -17.11
N LEU A 510 5.08 18.53 -18.13
CA LEU A 510 4.46 19.15 -19.30
C LEU A 510 3.11 19.80 -18.96
N SER A 511 2.32 19.18 -18.09
CA SER A 511 1.04 19.74 -17.64
C SER A 511 1.28 20.98 -16.76
N TYR A 512 2.22 20.89 -15.83
CA TYR A 512 2.65 22.02 -14.99
C TYR A 512 3.13 23.22 -15.83
N LEU A 513 3.99 23.00 -16.81
CA LEU A 513 4.50 24.08 -17.66
C LEU A 513 3.39 24.72 -18.52
N ARG A 514 2.44 23.94 -19.04
CA ARG A 514 1.28 24.46 -19.79
C ARG A 514 0.39 25.36 -18.92
N GLU A 515 0.17 24.95 -17.67
CA GLU A 515 -0.56 25.75 -16.69
C GLU A 515 0.14 27.09 -16.45
N LYS A 516 1.44 27.08 -16.16
CA LYS A 516 2.23 28.31 -15.92
C LYS A 516 2.32 29.22 -17.13
N ILE A 517 2.37 28.68 -18.35
CA ILE A 517 2.32 29.46 -19.59
C ILE A 517 0.96 30.14 -19.76
N SER A 518 -0.13 29.46 -19.39
CA SER A 518 -1.49 29.98 -19.54
C SER A 518 -1.83 31.06 -18.52
N ALA A 519 -1.14 31.07 -17.37
CA ALA A 519 -1.38 32.00 -16.27
C ALA A 519 -0.76 33.41 -16.44
N ASP A 520 -0.03 33.66 -17.54
CA ASP A 520 0.76 34.88 -17.84
C ASP A 520 1.69 35.35 -16.69
N PRO A 521 3.00 35.06 -16.75
CA PRO A 521 3.90 35.38 -15.65
C PRO A 521 4.03 36.90 -15.46
N ALA A 522 3.69 37.38 -14.27
CA ALA A 522 3.79 38.78 -13.84
C ALA A 522 5.22 39.39 -13.91
N SER A 523 6.22 38.63 -14.35
CA SER A 523 7.63 39.01 -14.45
C SER A 523 8.02 39.72 -15.75
N GLY A 524 7.11 39.86 -16.73
CA GLY A 524 7.42 40.46 -18.03
C GLY A 524 8.31 39.61 -18.94
N ILE A 525 8.58 38.36 -18.53
CA ILE A 525 9.35 37.37 -19.29
C ILE A 525 8.38 36.40 -19.97
N THR A 526 8.44 36.26 -21.29
CA THR A 526 7.60 35.28 -21.99
C THR A 526 8.11 33.85 -21.74
N VAL A 527 7.25 32.96 -21.25
CA VAL A 527 7.58 31.53 -21.07
C VAL A 527 7.05 30.73 -22.26
N ARG A 528 7.86 29.80 -22.79
CA ARG A 528 7.50 28.91 -23.90
C ARG A 528 7.97 27.48 -23.66
N MET A 529 7.32 26.56 -24.34
CA MET A 529 7.77 25.17 -24.47
C MET A 529 8.09 24.87 -25.94
N GLU A 530 9.22 24.23 -26.17
CA GLU A 530 9.66 23.78 -27.49
C GLU A 530 9.91 22.27 -27.44
N ARG A 531 9.25 21.51 -28.33
CA ARG A 531 9.50 20.07 -28.43
C ARG A 531 10.78 19.86 -29.23
N HIS A 532 11.76 19.24 -28.61
CA HIS A 532 12.94 18.74 -29.30
C HIS A 532 12.63 17.33 -29.82
N VAL A 533 12.89 17.10 -31.11
CA VAL A 533 12.76 15.78 -31.74
C VAL A 533 13.97 14.93 -31.42
#